data_AF-A0AA42R6K8-F1
#
_entry.id   AF-A0AA42R6K8-F1
#
_cell.length_a   1.000
_cell.length_b   1.000
_cell.length_c   1.000
_cell.angle_alpha   90.00
_cell.angle_beta   90.00
_cell.angle_gamma   90.00
#
_symmetry.space_group_name_H-M   'P 1'
#
loop_
_entity.id
_entity.type
_entity.pdbx_description
1 polymer ?
#
loop_
_entity_poly.entity_id
_entity_poly.type
_entity_poly.pdbx_seq_one_letter_code
_entity_poly.pdbx_strand_id
1 'polypeptide(L)'
;MTTTNLTPAQHAILAKAINTSAGKIDWFPDNIKGGARKKVLDGMFNRALITTDGTDWFVAAEGYDALGMSRPGVNKTGIGQFEANLDQIIANAEGGPAAASDPELEAAVTAAEATWAKPRTRDNSKQAEVIRMLQRPEGATIGQICTATGWQAHTVRGTFAGAFKKKLGLTIVSEKPQGSERVYRIA
;
A
#
# COMPACT_ATOMS: atom_id res chain seq x y z
N MET A 1 -18.20 -18.39 -9.31
CA MET A 1 -18.71 -17.47 -8.27
C MET A 1 -17.89 -17.71 -7.02
N THR A 2 -17.05 -16.76 -6.63
CA THR A 2 -16.23 -16.85 -5.42
C THR A 2 -17.11 -16.55 -4.22
N THR A 3 -17.50 -17.58 -3.47
CA THR A 3 -18.26 -17.42 -2.22
C THR A 3 -17.34 -16.82 -1.17
N THR A 4 -17.44 -15.51 -0.96
CA THR A 4 -16.70 -14.82 0.10
C THR A 4 -17.22 -15.28 1.45
N ASN A 5 -16.44 -16.07 2.18
CA ASN A 5 -16.82 -16.55 3.51
C ASN A 5 -16.79 -15.38 4.52
N LEU A 6 -17.96 -14.79 4.72
CA LEU A 6 -18.22 -13.68 5.64
C LEU A 6 -18.52 -14.24 7.03
N THR A 7 -18.00 -13.60 8.09
CA THR A 7 -18.37 -13.99 9.46
C THR A 7 -19.80 -13.55 9.79
N PRO A 8 -20.49 -14.16 10.77
CA PRO A 8 -21.86 -13.76 11.14
C PRO A 8 -21.97 -12.27 11.50
N ALA A 9 -20.93 -11.71 12.14
CA ALA A 9 -20.89 -10.30 12.47
C ALA A 9 -20.72 -9.40 11.23
N GLN A 10 -19.89 -9.80 10.26
CA GLN A 10 -19.73 -9.05 9.01
C GLN A 10 -21.03 -9.05 8.19
N HIS A 11 -21.71 -10.19 8.10
CA HIS A 11 -23.02 -10.29 7.48
C HIS A 11 -24.03 -9.34 8.14
N ALA A 12 -24.11 -9.34 9.47
CA ALA A 12 -25.06 -8.49 10.20
C ALA A 12 -24.79 -7.00 9.99
N ILE A 13 -23.51 -6.57 9.99
CA ILE A 13 -23.12 -5.18 9.75
C ILE A 13 -23.51 -4.75 8.34
N LEU A 14 -23.13 -5.53 7.32
CA LEU A 14 -23.45 -5.21 5.92
C LEU A 14 -24.97 -5.20 5.66
N ALA A 15 -25.69 -6.22 6.15
CA ALA A 15 -27.13 -6.31 5.97
C ALA A 15 -27.86 -5.14 6.66
N LYS A 16 -27.40 -4.72 7.85
CA LYS A 16 -28.00 -3.57 8.54
C LYS A 16 -27.74 -2.27 7.78
N ALA A 17 -26.51 -2.04 7.33
CA ALA A 17 -26.12 -0.86 6.57
C ALA A 17 -26.93 -0.71 5.28
N ILE A 18 -27.10 -1.80 4.52
CA ILE A 18 -27.85 -1.81 3.26
C ILE A 18 -29.34 -1.50 3.51
N ASN A 19 -29.95 -2.13 4.51
CA ASN A 19 -31.40 -2.01 4.72
C ASN A 19 -31.83 -0.75 5.45
N THR A 20 -30.96 -0.14 6.26
CA THR A 20 -31.34 1.00 7.13
C THR A 20 -30.72 2.32 6.68
N SER A 21 -29.46 2.30 6.22
CA SER A 21 -28.66 3.52 6.07
C SER A 21 -28.14 3.70 4.63
N ALA A 22 -28.85 3.16 3.64
CA ALA A 22 -28.51 3.22 2.22
C ALA A 22 -27.05 2.82 1.91
N GLY A 23 -26.51 1.87 2.69
CA GLY A 23 -25.14 1.41 2.57
C GLY A 23 -24.13 2.11 3.49
N LYS A 24 -24.51 3.12 4.27
CA LYS A 24 -23.63 3.69 5.30
C LYS A 24 -23.53 2.76 6.53
N ILE A 25 -22.33 2.61 7.07
CA ILE A 25 -22.05 1.77 8.24
C ILE A 25 -21.98 2.64 9.49
N ASP A 26 -23.10 2.73 10.20
CA ASP A 26 -23.26 3.47 11.46
C ASP A 26 -23.42 2.55 12.68
N TRP A 27 -23.76 1.28 12.45
CA TRP A 27 -24.10 0.33 13.49
C TRP A 27 -23.13 -0.86 13.56
N PHE A 28 -22.87 -1.32 14.80
CA PHE A 28 -22.08 -2.52 15.09
C PHE A 28 -22.76 -3.32 16.21
N PRO A 29 -22.65 -4.66 16.18
CA PRO A 29 -23.19 -5.51 17.24
C PRO A 29 -22.41 -5.34 18.57
N ASP A 30 -23.08 -5.58 19.70
CA ASP A 30 -22.56 -5.30 21.05
C ASP A 30 -21.27 -6.07 21.42
N ASN A 31 -21.01 -7.18 20.72
CA ASN A 31 -19.80 -7.97 20.87
C ASN A 31 -18.58 -7.35 20.15
N ILE A 32 -18.73 -6.25 19.43
CA ILE A 32 -17.65 -5.55 18.71
C ILE A 32 -17.48 -4.13 19.24
N LYS A 33 -16.48 -3.94 20.10
CA LYS A 33 -16.17 -2.66 20.76
C LYS A 33 -14.71 -2.24 20.55
N GLY A 34 -14.49 -0.92 20.53
CA GLY A 34 -13.15 -0.32 20.48
C GLY A 34 -12.28 -0.87 19.34
N GLY A 35 -11.10 -1.40 19.68
CA GLY A 35 -10.13 -1.91 18.71
C GLY A 35 -10.63 -3.05 17.82
N ALA A 36 -11.58 -3.86 18.28
CA ALA A 36 -12.18 -4.92 17.48
C ALA A 36 -12.98 -4.37 16.29
N ARG A 37 -13.63 -3.21 16.47
CA ARG A 37 -14.36 -2.50 15.39
C ARG A 37 -13.42 -2.12 14.26
N LYS A 38 -12.27 -1.53 14.61
CA LYS A 38 -11.24 -1.15 13.64
C LYS A 38 -10.75 -2.37 12.85
N LYS A 39 -10.48 -3.50 13.53
CA LYS A 39 -10.04 -4.73 12.87
C LYS A 39 -11.09 -5.32 11.92
N VAL A 40 -12.37 -5.22 12.28
CA VAL A 40 -13.46 -5.67 11.41
C VAL A 40 -13.57 -4.77 10.19
N LEU A 41 -13.51 -3.44 10.36
CA LEU A 41 -13.50 -2.47 9.26
C LEU A 41 -12.29 -2.67 8.34
N ASP A 42 -11.07 -2.73 8.88
CA ASP A 42 -9.85 -2.99 8.12
C ASP A 42 -9.97 -4.30 7.33
N GLY A 43 -10.51 -5.35 7.95
CA GLY A 43 -10.70 -6.66 7.32
C GLY A 43 -11.73 -6.65 6.20
N MET A 44 -12.82 -5.89 6.36
CA MET A 44 -13.85 -5.73 5.32
C MET A 44 -13.34 -4.85 4.18
N PHE A 45 -12.59 -3.79 4.49
CA PHE A 45 -11.97 -2.89 3.53
C PHE A 45 -10.91 -3.59 2.67
N ASN A 46 -10.02 -4.38 3.29
CA ASN A 46 -9.00 -5.16 2.57
C ASN A 46 -9.60 -6.22 1.63
N ARG A 47 -10.85 -6.62 1.86
CA ARG A 47 -11.62 -7.53 1.01
C ARG A 47 -12.51 -6.79 0.02
N ALA A 48 -12.36 -5.47 -0.11
CA ALA A 48 -13.17 -4.58 -0.94
C ALA A 48 -14.67 -4.62 -0.65
N LEU A 49 -15.10 -5.13 0.52
CA LEU A 49 -16.52 -5.22 0.86
C LEU A 49 -17.11 -3.86 1.28
N ILE A 50 -16.26 -2.96 1.73
CA ILE A 50 -16.61 -1.61 2.16
C ILE A 50 -15.58 -0.63 1.62
N THR A 51 -15.98 0.62 1.48
CA THR A 51 -15.17 1.77 1.11
C THR A 51 -15.32 2.89 2.13
N THR A 52 -14.48 3.91 2.06
CA THR A 52 -14.56 5.10 2.92
C THR A 52 -14.33 6.35 2.09
N ASP A 53 -15.02 7.43 2.44
CA ASP A 53 -14.80 8.78 1.92
C ASP A 53 -13.80 9.58 2.79
N GLY A 54 -13.21 8.93 3.79
CA GLY A 54 -12.31 9.53 4.78
C GLY A 54 -12.98 9.85 6.12
N THR A 55 -14.30 9.98 6.16
CA THR A 55 -15.05 10.27 7.40
C THR A 55 -15.95 9.10 7.79
N ASP A 56 -16.68 8.56 6.82
CA ASP A 56 -17.67 7.51 7.00
C ASP A 56 -17.30 6.26 6.20
N TRP A 57 -17.92 5.14 6.59
CA TRP A 57 -17.76 3.85 5.92
C TRP A 57 -19.03 3.52 5.15
N PHE A 58 -18.86 3.04 3.92
CA PHE A 58 -19.95 2.67 3.02
C PHE A 58 -19.74 1.26 2.48
N VAL A 59 -20.83 0.55 2.23
CA VAL A 59 -20.79 -0.76 1.57
C VAL A 59 -20.38 -0.59 0.12
N ALA A 60 -19.36 -1.32 -0.31
CA ALA A 60 -18.86 -1.32 -1.69
C ALA A 60 -19.61 -2.37 -2.54
N ALA A 61 -19.35 -2.38 -3.85
CA ALA A 61 -20.03 -3.25 -4.81
C ALA A 61 -19.95 -4.74 -4.41
N GLU A 62 -18.78 -5.17 -3.98
CA GLU A 62 -18.48 -6.53 -3.55
C GLU A 62 -19.23 -6.89 -2.25
N GLY A 63 -19.52 -5.91 -1.39
CA GLY A 63 -20.34 -6.11 -0.20
C GLY A 63 -21.80 -6.39 -0.52
N TYR A 64 -22.35 -5.75 -1.54
CA TYR A 64 -23.70 -6.06 -2.06
C TYR A 64 -23.73 -7.44 -2.71
N ASP A 65 -22.73 -7.74 -3.56
CA ASP A 65 -22.63 -9.03 -4.24
C ASP A 65 -22.48 -10.19 -3.24
N ALA A 66 -21.69 -10.00 -2.17
CA ALA A 66 -21.47 -11.01 -1.15
C ALA A 66 -22.75 -11.34 -0.34
N LEU A 67 -23.72 -10.42 -0.30
CA LEU A 67 -25.05 -10.65 0.28
C LEU A 67 -26.11 -11.04 -0.78
N GLY A 68 -25.74 -11.12 -2.06
CA GLY A 68 -26.69 -11.35 -3.15
C GLY A 68 -27.72 -10.24 -3.30
N MET A 69 -27.42 -9.02 -2.81
CA MET A 69 -28.33 -7.89 -2.81
C MET A 69 -28.14 -7.07 -4.09
N SER A 70 -29.25 -6.53 -4.63
CA SER A 70 -29.18 -5.62 -5.77
C SER A 70 -28.47 -4.33 -5.38
N ARG A 71 -27.48 -3.93 -6.17
CA ARG A 71 -26.71 -2.71 -5.96
C ARG A 71 -27.62 -1.48 -6.11
N PRO A 72 -27.50 -0.45 -5.25
CA PRO A 72 -28.17 0.83 -5.46
C PRO A 72 -27.77 1.36 -6.83
N GLY A 73 -28.75 1.70 -7.66
CA GLY A 73 -28.50 2.21 -9.00
C GLY A 73 -27.64 3.48 -8.93
N VAL A 74 -26.58 3.55 -9.74
CA VAL A 74 -25.81 4.78 -9.90
C VAL A 74 -26.73 5.83 -10.52
N ASN A 75 -26.83 7.02 -9.90
CA ASN A 75 -27.60 8.14 -10.46
C ASN A 75 -26.98 8.56 -11.80
N LYS A 76 -27.49 7.99 -12.90
CA LYS A 76 -26.99 8.20 -14.27
C LYS A 76 -26.93 9.69 -14.67
N THR A 77 -27.80 10.51 -14.10
CA THR A 77 -27.85 11.96 -14.33
C THR A 77 -26.56 12.68 -13.92
N GLY A 78 -25.91 12.27 -12.83
CA GLY A 78 -24.66 12.88 -12.37
C GLY A 78 -23.44 12.51 -13.23
N ILE A 79 -23.44 11.29 -13.77
CA ILE A 79 -22.37 10.81 -14.68
C ILE A 79 -22.41 11.59 -15.99
N GLY A 80 -23.59 11.77 -16.59
CA GLY A 80 -23.71 12.51 -17.85
C GLY A 80 -23.28 13.98 -17.74
N GLN A 81 -23.53 14.62 -16.59
CA GLN A 81 -23.09 16.01 -16.37
C GLN A 81 -21.57 16.12 -16.15
N PHE A 82 -20.95 15.08 -15.57
CA PHE A 82 -19.49 14.99 -15.44
C PHE A 82 -18.81 14.72 -16.79
N GLU A 83 -19.35 13.78 -17.58
CA GLU A 83 -18.86 13.45 -18.93
C GLU A 83 -18.97 14.68 -19.85
N ALA A 84 -20.09 15.40 -19.84
CA ALA A 84 -20.25 16.62 -20.63
C ALA A 84 -19.28 17.73 -20.20
N ASN A 85 -18.95 17.83 -18.91
CA ASN A 85 -17.95 18.78 -18.42
C ASN A 85 -16.54 18.40 -18.89
N LEU A 86 -16.21 17.10 -18.87
CA LEU A 86 -14.94 16.59 -19.35
C LEU A 86 -14.77 16.80 -20.86
N ASP A 87 -15.80 16.50 -21.65
CA ASP A 87 -15.80 16.75 -23.10
C ASP A 87 -15.61 18.24 -23.42
N GLN A 88 -16.23 19.14 -22.63
CA GLN A 88 -16.05 20.58 -22.79
C GLN A 88 -14.62 21.03 -22.44
N ILE A 89 -14.00 20.45 -21.40
CA ILE A 89 -12.59 20.73 -21.06
C ILE A 89 -11.67 20.27 -22.19
N ILE A 90 -11.90 19.07 -22.73
CA ILE A 90 -11.12 18.51 -23.84
C ILE A 90 -11.27 19.39 -25.09
N ALA A 91 -12.50 19.77 -25.47
CA ALA A 91 -12.75 20.64 -26.61
C ALA A 91 -12.08 22.03 -26.47
N ASN A 92 -12.04 22.58 -25.25
CA ASN A 92 -11.34 23.83 -24.98
C ASN A 92 -9.81 23.68 -25.05
N ALA A 93 -9.27 22.52 -24.65
CA ALA A 93 -7.85 22.22 -24.76
C ALA A 93 -7.42 21.98 -26.22
N GLU A 94 -8.27 21.35 -27.03
CA GLU A 94 -8.03 21.09 -28.45
C GLU A 94 -8.28 22.32 -29.35
N GLY A 95 -9.17 23.23 -28.93
CA GLY A 95 -9.51 24.46 -29.66
C GLY A 95 -8.66 25.69 -29.32
N GLY A 96 -7.74 25.58 -28.36
CA GLY A 96 -6.78 26.65 -28.06
C GLY A 96 -5.78 26.86 -29.20
N PRO A 97 -5.24 28.08 -29.41
CA PRO A 97 -4.20 28.29 -30.41
C PRO A 97 -3.05 27.33 -30.10
N ALA A 98 -2.65 26.52 -31.09
CA ALA A 98 -1.50 25.65 -31.00
C ALA A 98 -0.31 26.48 -30.51
N ALA A 99 -0.02 26.38 -29.21
CA ALA A 99 1.16 26.96 -28.62
C ALA A 99 2.32 26.37 -29.41
N ALA A 100 3.08 27.26 -30.04
CA ALA A 100 4.25 26.89 -30.82
C ALA A 100 5.04 25.83 -30.04
N SER A 101 5.36 24.73 -30.70
CA SER A 101 6.17 23.64 -30.15
C SER A 101 7.49 24.22 -29.67
N ASP A 102 7.54 24.61 -28.40
CA ASP A 102 8.69 25.23 -27.79
C ASP A 102 9.72 24.11 -27.59
N PRO A 103 10.82 24.07 -28.37
CA PRO A 103 11.78 22.97 -28.32
C PRO A 103 12.42 22.83 -26.93
N GLU A 104 12.38 23.89 -26.11
CA GLU A 104 12.82 23.87 -24.73
C GLU A 104 11.87 23.07 -23.82
N LEU A 105 10.56 23.16 -24.07
CA LEU A 105 9.56 22.39 -23.32
C LEU A 105 9.61 20.90 -23.69
N GLU A 106 9.79 20.58 -24.98
CA GLU A 106 9.98 19.20 -25.45
C GLU A 106 11.27 18.60 -24.89
N ALA A 107 12.37 19.36 -24.85
CA ALA A 107 13.61 18.91 -24.22
C ALA A 107 13.44 18.68 -22.70
N ALA A 108 12.67 19.54 -22.03
CA ALA A 108 12.36 19.38 -20.60
C ALA A 108 11.49 18.14 -20.32
N VAL A 109 10.47 17.88 -21.16
CA VAL A 109 9.64 16.66 -21.07
C VAL A 109 10.47 15.42 -21.33
N THR A 110 11.33 15.42 -22.35
CA THR A 110 12.22 14.29 -22.66
C THR A 110 13.22 14.03 -21.51
N ALA A 111 13.73 15.09 -20.87
CA ALA A 111 14.61 14.97 -19.70
C ALA A 111 13.86 14.45 -18.45
N ALA A 112 12.60 14.84 -18.27
CA ALA A 112 11.73 14.32 -17.21
C ALA A 112 11.38 12.85 -17.42
N GLU A 113 11.07 12.43 -18.65
CA GLU A 113 10.81 11.03 -18.98
C GLU A 113 12.06 10.16 -18.84
N ALA A 114 13.23 10.66 -19.23
CA ALA A 114 14.50 9.96 -19.06
C ALA A 114 14.89 9.76 -17.58
N THR A 115 14.43 10.64 -16.69
CA THR A 115 14.61 10.48 -15.24
C THR A 115 13.56 9.58 -14.59
N TRP A 116 12.36 9.48 -15.17
CA TRP A 116 11.27 8.61 -14.70
C TRP A 116 11.43 7.14 -15.12
N ALA A 117 12.07 6.87 -16.27
CA ALA A 117 12.22 5.52 -16.84
C ALA A 117 13.26 4.61 -16.17
N LYS A 118 13.91 5.04 -15.06
CA LYS A 118 14.74 4.13 -14.27
C LYS A 118 13.92 3.59 -13.10
N PRO A 119 13.50 2.31 -13.12
CA PRO A 119 13.09 1.66 -11.89
C PRO A 119 14.27 1.78 -10.93
N ARG A 120 14.13 2.59 -9.88
CA ARG A 120 15.13 2.60 -8.82
C ARG A 120 15.06 1.22 -8.18
N THR A 121 15.92 0.30 -8.60
CA THR A 121 16.27 -0.91 -7.84
C THR A 121 17.04 -0.49 -6.59
N ARG A 122 16.43 0.36 -5.75
CA ARG A 122 17.06 0.97 -4.58
C ARG A 122 17.18 -0.03 -3.42
N ASP A 123 16.46 -1.15 -3.50
CA ASP A 123 16.47 -2.18 -2.47
C ASP A 123 17.71 -3.08 -2.52
N ASN A 124 18.29 -3.29 -3.71
CA ASN A 124 19.49 -4.12 -3.85
C ASN A 124 20.78 -3.40 -3.45
N SER A 125 20.86 -2.07 -3.64
CA SER A 125 22.07 -1.31 -3.29
C SER A 125 22.36 -1.32 -1.79
N LYS A 126 21.34 -1.14 -0.94
CA LYS A 126 21.52 -1.14 0.52
C LYS A 126 21.82 -2.54 1.04
N GLN A 127 21.16 -3.56 0.48
CA GLN A 127 21.46 -4.95 0.83
C GLN A 127 22.90 -5.33 0.49
N ALA A 128 23.39 -4.95 -0.70
CA ALA A 128 24.76 -5.18 -1.11
C ALA A 128 25.77 -4.46 -0.19
N GLU A 129 25.47 -3.24 0.24
CA GLU A 129 26.30 -2.52 1.22
C GLU A 129 26.39 -3.25 2.55
N VAL A 130 25.27 -3.75 3.09
CA VAL A 130 25.28 -4.54 4.34
C VAL A 130 26.05 -5.84 4.17
N ILE A 131 25.90 -6.54 3.03
CA ILE A 131 26.70 -7.75 2.75
C ILE A 131 28.19 -7.41 2.77
N ARG A 132 28.60 -6.30 2.12
CA ARG A 132 30.00 -5.84 2.13
C ARG A 132 30.50 -5.55 3.55
N MET A 133 29.66 -4.96 4.41
CA MET A 133 29.99 -4.72 5.81
C MET A 133 30.18 -6.02 6.61
N LEU A 134 29.32 -7.02 6.38
CA LEU A 134 29.39 -8.31 7.06
C LEU A 134 30.51 -9.22 6.56
N GLN A 135 30.99 -9.03 5.32
CA GLN A 135 32.14 -9.73 4.75
C GLN A 135 33.49 -9.21 5.29
N ARG A 136 33.53 -8.04 5.93
CA ARG A 136 34.76 -7.55 6.56
C ARG A 136 35.20 -8.52 7.67
N PRO A 137 36.51 -8.74 7.86
CA PRO A 137 37.01 -9.65 8.90
C PRO A 137 36.59 -9.22 10.30
N GLU A 138 36.43 -7.91 10.52
CA GLU A 138 35.93 -7.35 11.77
C GLU A 138 34.44 -7.64 11.99
N GLY A 139 33.66 -7.82 10.92
CA GLY A 139 32.20 -7.85 10.92
C GLY A 139 31.56 -6.47 11.03
N ALA A 140 30.25 -6.44 11.31
CA ALA A 140 29.51 -5.20 11.55
C ALA A 140 28.50 -5.35 12.68
N THR A 141 28.32 -4.28 13.45
CA THR A 141 27.25 -4.20 14.47
C THR A 141 25.94 -3.70 13.86
N ILE A 142 24.83 -3.91 14.56
CA ILE A 142 23.53 -3.36 14.11
C ILE A 142 23.60 -1.83 14.08
N GLY A 143 24.21 -1.19 15.09
CA GLY A 143 24.39 0.27 15.11
C GLY A 143 25.10 0.79 13.87
N GLN A 144 26.22 0.15 13.48
CA GLN A 144 26.98 0.52 12.28
C GLN A 144 26.14 0.39 11.00
N ILE A 145 25.36 -0.69 10.87
CA ILE A 145 24.51 -0.93 9.70
C ILE A 145 23.37 0.09 9.64
N CYS A 146 22.76 0.42 10.78
CA CYS A 146 21.73 1.46 10.85
C CYS A 146 22.28 2.81 10.36
N THR A 147 23.49 3.19 10.78
CA THR A 147 24.13 4.45 10.36
C THR A 147 24.44 4.47 8.86
N ALA A 148 24.95 3.37 8.29
CA ALA A 148 25.29 3.31 6.87
C ALA A 148 24.05 3.30 5.95
N THR A 149 23.01 2.55 6.33
CA THR A 149 21.85 2.30 5.44
C THR A 149 20.64 3.21 5.72
N GLY A 150 20.59 3.84 6.90
CA GLY A 150 19.41 4.51 7.43
C GLY A 150 18.29 3.56 7.88
N TRP A 151 18.56 2.25 7.97
CA TRP A 151 17.57 1.28 8.46
C TRP A 151 17.45 1.31 9.98
N GLN A 152 16.23 1.03 10.47
CA GLN A 152 16.01 0.81 11.89
C GLN A 152 16.47 -0.60 12.30
N ALA A 153 16.80 -0.79 13.58
CA ALA A 153 17.35 -2.05 14.09
C ALA A 153 16.47 -3.28 13.79
N HIS A 154 15.14 -3.13 13.79
CA HIS A 154 14.23 -4.25 13.45
C HIS A 154 14.23 -4.57 11.96
N THR A 155 14.47 -3.58 11.10
CA THR A 155 14.61 -3.77 9.65
C THR A 155 15.88 -4.57 9.35
N VAL A 156 17.01 -4.18 9.95
CA VAL A 156 18.29 -4.92 9.83
C VAL A 156 18.12 -6.39 10.24
N ARG A 157 17.47 -6.64 11.39
CA ARG A 157 17.19 -7.99 11.88
C ARG A 157 16.28 -8.78 10.94
N GLY A 158 15.27 -8.13 10.37
CA GLY A 158 14.40 -8.73 9.36
C GLY A 158 15.15 -9.12 8.09
N THR A 159 16.05 -8.25 7.61
CA THR A 159 16.88 -8.51 6.42
C THR A 159 17.81 -9.70 6.64
N PHE A 160 18.43 -9.83 7.83
CA PHE A 160 19.29 -10.96 8.16
C PHE A 160 18.53 -12.29 8.11
N ALA A 161 17.35 -12.35 8.71
CA ALA A 161 16.55 -13.58 8.77
C ALA A 161 15.87 -13.93 7.43
N GLY A 162 15.40 -12.92 6.69
CA GLY A 162 14.65 -13.10 5.45
C GLY A 162 15.53 -13.09 4.21
N ALA A 163 16.07 -11.92 3.87
CA ALA A 163 16.82 -11.74 2.63
C ALA A 163 18.14 -12.52 2.64
N PHE A 164 18.91 -12.43 3.72
CA PHE A 164 20.25 -13.02 3.73
C PHE A 164 20.23 -14.51 4.00
N LYS A 165 19.55 -14.97 5.05
CA LYS A 165 19.48 -16.41 5.36
C LYS A 165 18.57 -17.20 4.42
N LYS A 166 17.32 -16.75 4.17
CA LYS A 166 16.34 -17.54 3.39
C LYS A 166 16.47 -17.34 1.87
N LYS A 167 16.65 -16.11 1.40
CA LYS A 167 16.71 -15.84 -0.05
C LYS A 167 18.12 -16.04 -0.62
N LEU A 168 19.16 -15.56 0.06
CA LEU A 168 20.54 -15.63 -0.42
C LEU A 168 21.35 -16.80 0.16
N GLY A 169 20.82 -17.53 1.14
CA GLY A 169 21.51 -18.69 1.73
C GLY A 169 22.78 -18.35 2.53
N LEU A 170 22.96 -17.09 2.96
CA LEU A 170 24.16 -16.64 3.66
C LEU A 170 24.15 -17.08 5.12
N THR A 171 25.28 -17.62 5.58
CA THR A 171 25.48 -18.00 6.97
C THR A 171 25.96 -16.81 7.78
N ILE A 172 25.09 -16.21 8.59
CA ILE A 172 25.46 -15.09 9.46
C ILE A 172 25.80 -15.61 10.86
N VAL A 173 27.06 -15.45 11.25
CA VAL A 173 27.58 -15.71 12.60
C VAL A 173 27.45 -14.44 13.43
N SER A 174 27.12 -14.59 14.71
CA SER A 174 27.06 -13.47 15.66
C SER A 174 27.96 -13.74 16.86
N GLU A 175 28.85 -12.81 17.15
CA GLU A 175 29.75 -12.85 18.30
C GLU A 175 29.42 -11.72 19.25
N LYS A 176 29.48 -11.99 20.55
CA LYS A 176 29.36 -10.98 21.60
C LYS A 176 30.62 -11.02 22.45
N PRO A 177 31.67 -10.26 22.09
CA PRO A 177 32.83 -10.07 22.96
C PRO A 177 32.36 -9.54 24.32
N GLN A 178 33.01 -9.98 25.41
CA GLN A 178 32.58 -9.73 26.79
C GLN A 178 32.22 -8.26 27.04
N GLY A 179 30.91 -7.97 27.13
CA GLY A 179 30.37 -6.65 27.43
C GLY A 179 30.17 -5.70 26.23
N SER A 180 30.57 -6.06 25.01
CA SER A 180 30.45 -5.18 23.84
C SER A 180 29.16 -5.38 23.04
N GLU A 181 28.95 -4.50 22.05
CA GLU A 181 27.89 -4.66 21.07
C GLU A 181 28.09 -5.97 20.27
N ARG A 182 26.98 -6.62 19.89
CA ARG A 182 27.01 -7.88 19.14
C ARG A 182 27.44 -7.59 17.70
N VAL A 183 28.48 -8.29 17.27
CA VAL A 183 29.09 -8.20 15.94
C VAL A 183 28.58 -9.33 15.07
N TYR A 184 28.28 -9.04 13.81
CA TYR A 184 27.78 -10.01 12.83
C TYR A 184 28.77 -10.16 11.67
N ARG A 185 28.96 -11.40 11.20
CA ARG A 185 29.86 -11.76 10.09
C ARG A 185 29.18 -12.77 9.17
N ILE A 186 29.53 -12.77 7.89
CA ILE A 186 29.19 -13.88 6.98
C ILE A 186 30.32 -14.93 7.07
N ALA A 187 29.93 -16.19 7.28
CA ALA A 187 30.80 -17.36 7.26
C ALA A 187 30.70 -18.10 5.92
#